data_AF-A0A416VT42-F1
#
_entry.id   AF-A0A416VT42-F1
#
_cell.length_a   1.000
_cell.length_b   1.000
_cell.length_c   1.000
_cell.angle_alpha   90.00
_cell.angle_beta   90.00
_cell.angle_gamma   90.00
#
_symmetry.space_group_name_H-M   'P 1'
#
loop_
_entity.id
_entity.type
_entity.pdbx_description
1 polymer ?
#
loop_
_entity_poly.entity_id
_entity_poly.type
_entity_poly.pdbx_seq_one_letter_code
_entity_poly.pdbx_strand_id
1 'polypeptide(L)' 'MAKILKQGEIYQYPKGTKVRIKDSVQCHQQYHDGGTLIFQDRKDVDEGEYRVGIQVECGVCFDFHPDMYELVK' A
#
# COMPACT_ATOMS: atom_id res chain seq x y z
N MET A 1 1.43 15.59 -16.48
CA MET A 1 2.59 15.78 -15.60
C MET A 1 2.36 14.90 -14.38
N ALA A 2 2.96 13.72 -14.35
CA ALA A 2 2.83 12.81 -13.21
C ALA A 2 3.59 13.43 -12.03
N LYS A 3 2.90 13.65 -10.90
CA LYS A 3 3.54 14.15 -9.69
C LYS A 3 4.45 13.05 -9.15
N ILE A 4 5.76 13.28 -9.20
CA ILE A 4 6.72 12.49 -8.43
C ILE A 4 6.48 12.82 -6.96
N LEU A 5 5.68 12.00 -6.27
CA LEU A 5 5.41 12.18 -4.84
C LEU A 5 6.71 11.92 -4.07
N LYS A 6 7.07 12.81 -3.13
CA LYS A 6 8.34 12.68 -2.40
C LYS A 6 8.30 11.44 -1.51
N GLN A 7 9.44 10.77 -1.42
CA GLN A 7 9.69 9.62 -0.55
C GLN A 7 9.50 10.04 0.93
N GLY A 8 8.26 10.00 1.41
CA GLY A 8 7.83 10.55 2.70
C GLY A 8 6.35 10.97 2.71
N GLU A 9 5.78 11.35 1.57
CA GLU A 9 4.35 11.63 1.39
C GLU A 9 3.54 10.35 1.09
N ILE A 10 4.22 9.25 0.77
CA ILE A 10 3.65 7.99 0.27
C ILE A 10 3.49 6.94 1.37
N TYR A 11 4.19 7.08 2.51
CA TYR A 11 4.25 6.03 3.53
C TYR A 11 3.59 6.51 4.82
N GLN A 12 2.34 6.09 5.05
CA GLN A 12 1.62 6.46 6.27
C GLN A 12 2.12 5.70 7.51
N TYR A 13 2.66 4.50 7.31
CA TYR A 13 3.13 3.60 8.37
C TYR A 13 4.45 2.92 7.95
N PRO A 14 5.25 2.39 8.89
CA PRO A 14 6.48 1.67 8.56
C PRO A 14 6.21 0.33 7.87
N LYS A 15 7.19 -0.16 7.09
CA LYS A 15 7.17 -1.52 6.52
C LYS A 15 6.97 -2.55 7.63
N GLY A 16 6.15 -3.56 7.38
CA GLY A 16 5.81 -4.60 8.36
C GLY A 16 4.61 -4.25 9.24
N THR A 17 4.04 -3.04 9.13
CA THR A 17 2.84 -2.68 9.88
C THR A 17 1.64 -3.47 9.39
N LYS A 18 0.82 -3.98 10.33
CA LYS A 18 -0.46 -4.58 9.99
C LYS A 18 -1.47 -3.50 9.61
N VAL A 19 -1.92 -3.55 8.37
CA VAL A 19 -2.89 -2.62 7.80
C VAL A 19 -3.99 -3.39 7.07
N ARG A 20 -5.15 -2.77 6.91
CA ARG A 20 -6.21 -3.25 6.03
C ARG A 20 -6.59 -2.17 5.05
N ILE A 21 -7.12 -2.58 3.91
CA ILE A 21 -7.77 -1.67 2.97
C ILE A 21 -9.12 -1.24 3.55
N LYS A 22 -9.41 0.06 3.44
CA LYS A 22 -10.67 0.66 3.87
C LYS A 22 -11.82 0.10 3.03
N ASP A 23 -12.98 -0.10 3.65
CA ASP A 23 -14.16 -0.68 2.98
C ASP A 23 -14.70 0.19 1.82
N SER A 24 -14.33 1.47 1.78
CA SER A 24 -14.65 2.39 0.67
C SER A 24 -13.87 2.13 -0.62
N VAL A 25 -12.83 1.29 -0.58
CA VAL A 25 -11.96 0.99 -1.72
C VAL A 25 -12.37 -0.37 -2.30
N GLN A 26 -12.62 -0.44 -3.59
CA GLN A 26 -12.93 -1.71 -4.24
C GLN A 26 -11.66 -2.57 -4.34
N CYS A 27 -11.50 -3.53 -3.43
CA CYS A 27 -10.37 -4.46 -3.41
C CYS A 27 -10.83 -5.89 -3.11
N HIS A 28 -9.92 -6.85 -3.19
CA HIS A 28 -10.21 -8.23 -2.81
C HIS A 28 -10.41 -8.32 -1.28
N GLN A 29 -11.37 -9.13 -0.83
CA GLN A 29 -11.78 -9.22 0.59
C GLN A 29 -10.61 -9.44 1.55
N GLN A 30 -9.62 -10.25 1.16
CA GLN A 30 -8.44 -10.52 2.00
C GLN A 30 -7.66 -9.26 2.39
N TYR A 31 -7.65 -8.23 1.55
CA TYR A 31 -6.98 -6.97 1.89
C TYR A 31 -7.80 -6.14 2.88
N HIS A 32 -9.12 -6.31 2.91
CA HIS A 32 -10.00 -5.73 3.94
C HIS A 32 -9.90 -6.48 5.27
N ASP A 33 -9.63 -7.79 5.24
CA ASP A 33 -9.38 -8.59 6.44
C ASP A 33 -8.04 -8.24 7.09
N GLY A 34 -7.09 -7.78 6.27
CA GLY A 34 -5.83 -7.20 6.69
C GLY A 34 -4.61 -7.95 6.18
N GLY A 35 -3.52 -7.22 6.06
CA GLY A 35 -2.23 -7.72 5.60
C GLY A 35 -1.07 -6.92 6.19
N THR A 36 0.11 -7.17 5.64
CA THR A 36 1.35 -6.55 6.08
C THR A 36 1.77 -5.52 5.04
N LEU A 37 2.01 -4.28 5.47
CA LEU A 37 2.50 -3.22 4.61
C LEU A 37 3.92 -3.56 4.12
N ILE A 38 4.12 -3.53 2.81
CA ILE A 38 5.42 -3.76 2.19
C ILE A 38 5.75 -2.64 1.21
N PHE A 39 7.04 -2.45 0.93
CA PHE A 39 7.51 -1.42 -0.01
C PHE A 39 8.33 -2.03 -1.12
N GLN A 40 8.12 -1.55 -2.34
CA GLN A 40 8.93 -1.89 -3.52
C GLN A 40 10.23 -1.08 -3.53
N ASP A 41 11.27 -1.63 -4.18
CA ASP A 41 12.47 -0.86 -4.47
C ASP A 41 12.14 0.29 -5.42
N ARG A 42 12.97 1.34 -5.43
CA ARG A 42 12.76 2.49 -6.32
C ARG A 42 13.00 2.12 -7.77
N LYS A 43 13.84 1.12 -8.01
CA LYS A 43 14.20 0.66 -9.36
C LYS A 43 13.10 -0.13 -10.05
N ASP A 44 12.16 -0.66 -9.27
CA ASP A 44 11.11 -1.57 -9.73
C ASP A 44 9.75 -0.87 -9.90
N VAL A 45 9.70 0.46 -9.76
CA VAL A 45 8.45 1.25 -9.82
C VAL A 45 8.59 2.40 -10.80
N ASP A 46 7.63 2.52 -11.69
CA ASP A 46 7.59 3.55 -12.71
C ASP A 46 7.33 4.95 -12.11
N GLU A 47 7.73 5.98 -12.84
CA GLU A 47 7.53 7.36 -12.42
C GLU A 47 6.03 7.69 -12.30
N GLY A 48 5.55 7.85 -11.06
CA GLY A 48 4.17 8.22 -10.76
C GLY A 48 3.35 7.14 -10.03
N GLU A 49 3.89 5.94 -9.86
CA GLU A 49 3.23 4.85 -9.13
C GLU A 49 3.58 4.83 -7.63
N TYR A 50 2.68 4.27 -6.81
CA TYR A 50 2.91 4.12 -5.38
C TYR A 50 3.78 2.89 -5.11
N ARG A 51 4.88 3.12 -4.40
CA ARG A 51 5.81 2.07 -3.93
C ARG A 51 5.28 1.25 -2.75
N VAL A 52 4.00 1.39 -2.41
CA VAL A 52 3.37 0.74 -1.28
C VAL A 52 2.54 -0.44 -1.76
N GLY A 53 2.71 -1.56 -1.09
CA GLY A 53 1.87 -2.73 -1.25
C GLY A 53 1.40 -3.29 0.08
N ILE A 54 0.46 -4.21 -0.01
CA ILE A 54 -0.01 -5.03 1.10
C ILE A 54 0.21 -6.49 0.72
N GLN A 55 0.86 -7.22 1.62
CA GLN A 55 1.04 -8.66 1.54
C GLN A 55 -0.02 -9.35 2.39
N VAL A 56 -0.75 -10.27 1.78
CA VAL A 56 -1.71 -11.20 2.42
C VAL A 56 -1.26 -12.63 2.12
N GLU A 57 -1.90 -13.64 2.72
CA GLU A 57 -1.50 -15.05 2.53
C GLU A 57 -1.50 -15.48 1.06
N CYS A 58 -2.47 -14.99 0.26
CA CYS A 58 -2.61 -15.37 -1.14
C CYS A 58 -1.76 -14.53 -2.12
N GLY A 59 -1.01 -13.55 -1.63
CA GLY A 59 -0.12 -12.77 -2.50
C GLY A 59 0.06 -11.32 -2.07
N VAL A 60 0.49 -10.52 -3.03
CA VAL A 60 0.90 -9.13 -2.82
C VAL A 60 0.21 -8.27 -3.86
N CYS A 61 -0.38 -7.16 -3.41
CA CYS A 61 -0.89 -6.12 -4.29
C CYS A 61 -0.17 -4.81 -3.98
N PHE A 62 0.15 -4.04 -5.02
CA PHE A 62 0.88 -2.79 -4.96
C PHE A 62 0.00 -1.63 -5.45
N ASP A 63 0.60 -0.44 -5.50
CA ASP A 63 -0.03 0.80 -5.97
C ASP A 63 -1.13 1.35 -5.05
N PHE A 64 -1.00 1.11 -3.74
CA PHE A 64 -1.95 1.64 -2.77
C PHE A 64 -1.59 3.06 -2.31
N HIS A 65 -2.53 3.99 -2.47
CA HIS A 65 -2.44 5.32 -1.86
C HIS A 65 -2.55 5.21 -0.33
N PRO A 66 -1.79 6.01 0.46
CA PRO A 66 -1.93 6.13 1.93
C PRO A 66 -3.38 6.09 2.43
N ASP A 67 -4.22 6.98 1.89
CA ASP A 67 -5.62 7.09 2.27
C ASP A 67 -6.49 5.86 1.98
N MET A 68 -6.01 4.87 1.23
CA MET A 68 -6.76 3.64 0.92
C MET A 68 -6.65 2.58 2.02
N TYR A 69 -5.68 2.69 2.92
CA TYR A 69 -5.48 1.72 4.00
C TYR A 69 -5.46 2.37 5.38
N GLU A 70 -5.66 1.55 6.41
CA GLU A 70 -5.66 1.96 7.80
C GLU A 70 -5.09 0.87 8.71
N LEU A 71 -4.72 1.24 9.94
CA LEU A 71 -4.21 0.29 10.93
C LEU A 71 -5.28 -0.74 11.30
N VAL A 72 -4.88 -2.01 11.35
CA VAL A 72 -5.67 -3.04 12.01
C VAL A 72 -5.52 -2.83 13.52
N LYS A 73 -6.64 -2.60 14.22
CA LYS A 73 -6.68 -2.49 15.68
C LYS A 73 -6.73 -3.85 16.35
#